data_AF-A0A6A0GRK9-F1
#
_entry.id   AF-A0A6A0GRK9-F1
#
_cell.length_a   1.000
_cell.length_b   1.000
_cell.length_c   1.000
_cell.angle_alpha   90.00
_cell.angle_beta   90.00
_cell.angle_gamma   90.00
#
_symmetry.space_group_name_H-M   'P 1'
#
loop_
_entity.id
_entity.type
_entity.pdbx_description
1 polymer ?
#
loop_
_entity_poly.entity_id
_entity_poly.type
_entity_poly.pdbx_seq_one_letter_code
_entity_poly.pdbx_strand_id
1 'polypeptide(L)'
;MLSLKKAVAWAQENKASFRDLGKPHIRRPLIILLTLMAFQQFSGVNAILFNLKVIFESAKMSITSNVASIVVGSAQIAATLVAAGLMDKAGRKILLVLSTGGMAISLGSMGAYFYLPSENNADSFDWLPVASLMVFIFAFNTGFGPIPWILLGELFSPDVKELAGSMAALVSWEVVQSEGVQAIHNYGAYWLFSGMCVISCIFTIIFVKETKGKTPEEITMMFGGNFDKNPGPKNLPIDSSQL
;
A
#
# COMPACT_ATOMS: atom_id res chain seq x y z
N MET A 1 15.95 30.91 8.82
CA MET A 1 16.78 29.83 9.40
C MET A 1 16.49 29.53 10.87
N LEU A 2 16.24 30.54 11.74
CA LEU A 2 15.90 30.31 13.15
C LEU A 2 14.58 29.53 13.36
N SER A 3 13.56 29.79 12.55
CA SER A 3 12.28 29.06 12.59
C SER A 3 12.43 27.58 12.25
N LEU A 4 13.29 27.26 11.28
CA LEU A 4 13.62 25.89 10.87
C LEU A 4 14.39 25.14 11.97
N LYS A 5 15.39 25.78 12.59
CA LYS A 5 16.13 25.18 13.71
C LYS A 5 15.22 24.97 14.94
N LYS A 6 14.31 25.90 15.23
CA LYS A 6 13.31 25.74 16.32
C LYS A 6 12.28 24.66 16.01
N ALA A 7 11.81 24.54 14.76
CA ALA A 7 10.92 23.47 14.34
C ALA A 7 11.60 22.08 14.39
N VAL A 8 12.87 22.00 14.00
CA VAL A 8 13.68 20.78 14.11
C VAL A 8 13.97 20.42 15.57
N ALA A 9 14.29 21.40 16.41
CA ALA A 9 14.51 21.17 17.85
C ALA A 9 13.22 20.71 18.55
N TRP A 10 12.08 21.32 18.24
CA TRP A 10 10.77 20.90 18.75
C TRP A 10 10.38 19.49 18.28
N ALA A 11 10.69 19.13 17.03
CA ALA A 11 10.52 17.77 16.53
C ALA A 11 11.46 16.75 17.22
N GLN A 12 12.68 17.17 17.60
CA GLN A 12 13.59 16.31 18.38
C GLN A 12 13.21 16.18 19.85
N GLU A 13 12.58 17.20 20.45
CA GLU A 13 12.14 17.21 21.84
C GLU A 13 10.83 16.42 22.02
N ASN A 14 9.95 16.44 21.01
CA ASN A 14 8.74 15.62 20.92
C ASN A 14 8.98 14.28 20.21
N LYS A 15 10.20 13.72 20.29
CA LYS A 15 10.46 12.35 19.85
C LYS A 15 9.49 11.42 20.57
N ALA A 16 8.58 10.82 19.82
CA ALA A 16 7.70 9.80 20.37
C ALA A 16 8.60 8.68 20.93
N SER A 17 8.58 8.49 22.25
CA SER A 17 9.42 7.49 22.88
C SER A 17 8.94 6.11 22.40
N PHE A 18 9.84 5.12 22.26
CA PHE A 18 9.46 3.73 21.99
C PHE A 18 8.39 3.19 22.97
N ARG A 19 8.28 3.81 24.16
CA ARG A 19 7.21 3.55 25.14
C ARG A 19 5.82 4.08 24.76
N ASP A 20 5.72 5.13 23.95
CA ASP A 20 4.44 5.70 23.52
C ASP A 20 3.73 4.84 22.46
N LEU A 21 4.49 4.05 21.68
CA LEU A 21 3.96 3.04 20.76
C LEU A 21 3.13 1.94 21.46
N GLY A 22 3.37 1.73 22.75
CA GLY A 22 2.64 0.77 23.56
C GLY A 22 1.23 1.21 23.95
N LYS A 23 0.87 2.49 23.74
CA LYS A 23 -0.45 3.00 24.13
C LYS A 23 -1.54 2.38 23.23
N PRO A 24 -2.68 1.92 23.80
CA PRO A 24 -3.71 1.19 23.05
C PRO A 24 -4.26 1.93 21.83
N HIS A 25 -4.30 3.27 21.89
CA HIS A 25 -4.82 4.13 20.82
C HIS A 25 -3.84 4.31 19.65
N ILE A 26 -2.55 4.05 19.85
CA ILE A 26 -1.50 4.08 18.80
C ILE A 26 -1.27 2.66 18.29
N ARG A 27 -1.24 1.67 19.19
CA ARG A 27 -0.95 0.27 18.86
C ARG A 27 -1.98 -0.36 17.91
N ARG A 28 -3.28 -0.08 18.08
CA ARG A 28 -4.34 -0.62 17.22
C ARG A 28 -4.22 -0.16 15.75
N PRO A 29 -4.19 1.16 15.45
CA PRO A 29 -4.00 1.62 14.08
C PRO A 29 -2.63 1.19 13.51
N LEU A 30 -1.61 1.06 14.36
CA LEU A 30 -0.27 0.67 13.94
C LEU A 30 -0.25 -0.78 13.46
N ILE A 31 -0.87 -1.69 14.20
CA ILE A 31 -1.01 -3.09 13.79
C ILE A 31 -1.79 -3.17 12.48
N ILE A 32 -2.90 -2.45 12.34
CA ILE A 32 -3.70 -2.46 11.11
C ILE A 32 -2.86 -2.00 9.91
N LEU A 33 -2.10 -0.92 10.05
CA LEU A 33 -1.25 -0.41 8.98
C LEU A 33 -0.08 -1.33 8.65
N LEU A 34 0.62 -1.85 9.66
CA LEU A 34 1.69 -2.82 9.45
C LEU A 34 1.17 -4.08 8.75
N THR A 35 -0.02 -4.56 9.12
CA THR A 35 -0.67 -5.70 8.45
C THR A 35 -1.06 -5.36 7.01
N LEU A 36 -1.60 -4.16 6.73
CA LEU A 36 -1.88 -3.72 5.35
C LEU A 36 -0.60 -3.64 4.51
N MET A 37 0.47 -3.06 5.05
CA MET A 37 1.76 -2.94 4.36
C MET A 37 2.40 -4.32 4.15
N ALA A 38 2.24 -5.26 5.08
CA ALA A 38 2.64 -6.64 4.89
C ALA A 38 1.84 -7.28 3.73
N PHE A 39 0.51 -7.18 3.74
CA PHE A 39 -0.33 -7.66 2.64
C PHE A 39 0.03 -7.02 1.29
N GLN A 40 0.49 -5.77 1.29
CA GLN A 40 1.01 -5.11 0.09
C GLN A 40 2.21 -5.86 -0.51
N GLN A 41 3.14 -6.32 0.33
CA GLN A 41 4.28 -7.13 -0.13
C GLN A 41 3.85 -8.53 -0.58
N PHE A 42 2.94 -9.17 0.16
CA PHE A 42 2.40 -10.49 -0.18
C PHE A 42 1.45 -10.51 -1.38
N SER A 43 1.05 -9.34 -1.89
CA SER A 43 0.22 -9.25 -3.11
C SER A 43 0.95 -9.68 -4.38
N GLY A 44 2.26 -9.91 -4.30
CA GLY A 44 3.07 -10.33 -5.44
C GLY A 44 3.45 -9.18 -6.38
N VAL A 45 3.19 -7.90 -6.03
CA VAL A 45 3.51 -6.76 -6.90
C VAL A 45 4.97 -6.72 -7.34
N ASN A 46 5.91 -6.96 -6.41
CA ASN A 46 7.34 -6.98 -6.74
C ASN A 46 7.65 -8.15 -7.69
N ALA A 47 7.11 -9.35 -7.41
CA ALA A 47 7.29 -10.52 -8.27
C ALA A 47 6.75 -10.27 -9.68
N ILE A 48 5.58 -9.62 -9.80
CA ILE A 48 4.98 -9.29 -11.09
C ILE A 48 5.81 -8.25 -11.85
N LEU A 49 6.31 -7.21 -11.15
CA LEU A 49 7.16 -6.19 -11.75
C LEU A 49 8.50 -6.75 -12.25
N PHE A 50 9.09 -7.72 -11.54
CA PHE A 50 10.30 -8.43 -12.01
C PHE A 50 10.02 -9.36 -13.19
N ASN A 51 8.80 -9.89 -13.30
CA ASN A 51 8.40 -10.87 -14.31
C ASN A 51 7.61 -10.27 -15.49
N LEU A 52 7.53 -8.95 -15.63
CA LEU A 52 6.80 -8.28 -16.71
C LEU A 52 7.19 -8.84 -18.08
N LYS A 53 8.50 -8.95 -18.35
CA LYS A 53 9.02 -9.43 -19.63
C LYS A 53 8.48 -10.83 -19.98
N VAL A 54 8.51 -11.76 -19.03
CA VAL A 54 8.05 -13.14 -19.25
C VAL A 54 6.55 -13.18 -19.54
N ILE A 55 5.76 -12.35 -18.86
CA ILE A 55 4.31 -12.24 -19.10
C ILE A 55 4.04 -11.70 -20.52
N PHE A 56 4.76 -10.67 -20.96
CA PHE A 56 4.63 -10.15 -22.33
C PHE A 56 5.07 -11.16 -23.39
N GLU A 57 6.17 -11.88 -23.16
CA GLU A 57 6.63 -12.96 -24.05
C GLU A 57 5.63 -14.11 -24.14
N SER A 58 4.97 -14.47 -23.03
CA SER A 58 3.92 -15.50 -23.00
C SER A 58 2.67 -15.15 -23.81
N ALA A 59 2.46 -13.86 -24.10
CA ALA A 59 1.38 -13.34 -24.93
C ALA A 59 1.76 -13.19 -26.41
N LYS A 60 2.91 -13.76 -26.83
CA LYS A 60 3.52 -13.57 -28.16
C LYS A 60 3.77 -12.09 -28.51
N MET A 61 3.72 -11.20 -27.52
CA MET A 61 4.08 -9.80 -27.67
C MET A 61 5.58 -9.68 -27.43
N SER A 62 6.37 -9.87 -28.50
CA SER A 62 7.83 -9.71 -28.46
C SER A 62 8.19 -8.23 -28.31
N ILE A 63 8.08 -7.72 -27.08
CA ILE A 63 8.41 -6.35 -26.71
C ILE A 63 9.74 -6.37 -25.94
N THR A 64 10.67 -5.49 -26.30
CA THR A 64 11.91 -5.31 -25.55
C THR A 64 11.60 -4.91 -24.10
N SER A 65 12.34 -5.45 -23.12
CA SER A 65 12.15 -5.17 -21.67
C SER A 65 11.97 -3.67 -21.35
N ASN A 66 12.71 -2.81 -22.07
CA ASN A 66 12.64 -1.36 -21.93
C ASN A 66 11.25 -0.81 -22.30
N VAL A 67 10.65 -1.27 -23.39
CA VAL A 67 9.36 -0.79 -23.87
C VAL A 67 8.22 -1.30 -22.97
N ALA A 68 8.28 -2.56 -22.53
CA ALA A 68 7.31 -3.11 -21.57
C ALA A 68 7.32 -2.30 -20.26
N SER A 69 8.51 -1.98 -19.75
CA SER A 69 8.66 -1.16 -18.54
C SER A 69 8.14 0.27 -18.71
N ILE A 70 8.36 0.88 -19.88
CA ILE A 70 7.85 2.23 -20.19
C ILE A 70 6.32 2.24 -20.27
N VAL A 71 5.71 1.25 -20.93
CA VAL A 71 4.24 1.13 -21.04
C VAL A 71 3.60 0.91 -19.68
N VAL A 72 4.19 0.02 -18.88
CA VAL A 72 3.74 -0.22 -17.51
C VAL A 72 3.91 1.05 -16.66
N GLY A 73 5.06 1.71 -16.73
CA GLY A 73 5.32 2.94 -15.99
C GLY A 73 4.37 4.08 -16.35
N SER A 74 4.06 4.28 -17.64
CA SER A 74 3.10 5.30 -18.07
C SER A 74 1.68 4.98 -17.59
N ALA A 75 1.28 3.71 -17.63
CA ALA A 75 0.01 3.25 -17.07
C ALA A 75 -0.07 3.47 -15.55
N GLN A 76 1.02 3.25 -14.82
CA GLN A 76 1.08 3.53 -13.38
C GLN A 76 0.88 5.02 -13.07
N ILE A 77 1.54 5.90 -13.83
CA ILE A 77 1.38 7.36 -13.66
C ILE A 77 -0.08 7.77 -13.92
N ALA A 78 -0.67 7.30 -15.02
CA ALA A 78 -2.06 7.59 -15.36
C ALA A 78 -3.03 7.06 -14.29
N ALA A 79 -2.83 5.82 -13.83
CA ALA A 79 -3.64 5.22 -12.76
C ALA A 79 -3.52 6.01 -11.45
N THR A 80 -2.33 6.50 -11.11
CA THR A 80 -2.10 7.30 -9.89
C THR A 80 -2.81 8.65 -9.96
N LEU A 81 -2.82 9.31 -11.11
CA LEU A 81 -3.57 10.57 -11.30
C LEU A 81 -5.09 10.36 -11.12
N VAL A 82 -5.60 9.26 -11.67
CA VAL A 82 -7.00 8.84 -11.51
C VAL A 82 -7.28 8.51 -10.04
N ALA A 83 -6.38 7.81 -9.38
CA ALA A 83 -6.44 7.49 -7.95
C ALA A 83 -6.56 8.75 -7.10
N ALA A 84 -5.73 9.76 -7.36
CA ALA A 84 -5.74 11.02 -6.63
C ALA A 84 -7.12 11.71 -6.71
N GLY A 85 -7.70 11.81 -7.92
CA GLY A 85 -9.03 12.40 -8.10
C GLY A 85 -10.17 11.57 -7.49
N LEU A 86 -10.05 10.24 -7.51
CA LEU A 86 -11.02 9.33 -6.90
C LEU A 86 -10.92 9.32 -5.38
N MET A 87 -9.74 9.49 -4.81
CA MET A 87 -9.48 9.38 -3.37
C MET A 87 -10.28 10.38 -2.55
N ASP A 88 -10.38 11.61 -3.05
CA ASP A 88 -11.16 12.66 -2.40
C ASP A 88 -12.66 12.37 -2.46
N LYS A 89 -13.14 11.65 -3.48
CA LYS A 89 -14.57 11.36 -3.70
C LYS A 89 -15.04 10.05 -3.08
N ALA A 90 -14.33 8.95 -3.28
CA ALA A 90 -14.75 7.62 -2.86
C ALA A 90 -14.37 7.29 -1.41
N GLY A 91 -13.32 7.91 -0.86
CA GLY A 91 -12.80 7.55 0.47
C GLY A 91 -11.79 6.41 0.44
N ARG A 92 -11.01 6.30 1.50
CA ARG A 92 -9.81 5.44 1.55
C ARG A 92 -10.19 3.97 1.68
N LYS A 93 -11.21 3.65 2.48
CA LYS A 93 -11.63 2.26 2.72
C LYS A 93 -12.21 1.65 1.45
N ILE A 94 -13.10 2.36 0.76
CA ILE A 94 -13.76 1.86 -0.44
C ILE A 94 -12.73 1.60 -1.55
N LEU A 95 -11.78 2.52 -1.74
CA LEU A 95 -10.71 2.33 -2.73
C LEU A 95 -9.77 1.18 -2.38
N LEU A 96 -9.45 0.95 -1.11
CA LEU A 96 -8.68 -0.23 -0.69
C LEU A 96 -9.42 -1.53 -1.00
N VAL A 97 -10.72 -1.61 -0.74
CA VAL A 97 -11.53 -2.80 -1.02
C VAL A 97 -11.66 -3.05 -2.51
N LEU A 98 -11.95 -2.01 -3.31
CA LEU A 98 -12.06 -2.14 -4.76
C LEU A 98 -10.73 -2.53 -5.40
N SER A 99 -9.61 -1.95 -4.95
CA SER A 99 -8.29 -2.28 -5.48
C SER A 99 -7.87 -3.70 -5.13
N THR A 100 -7.97 -4.12 -3.87
CA THR A 100 -7.64 -5.50 -3.46
C THR A 100 -8.54 -6.54 -4.12
N GLY A 101 -9.82 -6.24 -4.30
CA GLY A 101 -10.75 -7.08 -5.07
C GLY A 101 -10.37 -7.19 -6.55
N GLY A 102 -10.07 -6.06 -7.21
CA GLY A 102 -9.61 -6.05 -8.60
C GLY A 102 -8.30 -6.82 -8.79
N MET A 103 -7.36 -6.65 -7.88
CA MET A 103 -6.09 -7.41 -7.88
C MET A 103 -6.32 -8.92 -7.72
N ALA A 104 -7.21 -9.33 -6.79
CA ALA A 104 -7.53 -10.73 -6.58
C ALA A 104 -8.11 -11.38 -7.84
N ILE A 105 -9.05 -10.70 -8.51
CA ILE A 105 -9.66 -11.17 -9.76
C ILE A 105 -8.61 -11.29 -10.87
N SER A 106 -7.77 -10.27 -11.05
CA SER A 106 -6.72 -10.29 -12.08
C SER A 106 -5.72 -11.43 -11.88
N LEU A 107 -5.26 -11.63 -10.64
CA LEU A 107 -4.32 -12.71 -10.32
C LEU A 107 -4.96 -14.09 -10.42
N GLY A 108 -6.24 -14.21 -10.06
CA GLY A 108 -7.02 -15.44 -10.25
C GLY A 108 -7.12 -15.81 -11.73
N SER A 109 -7.45 -14.85 -12.58
CA SER A 109 -7.51 -15.01 -14.05
C SER A 109 -6.15 -15.37 -14.65
N MET A 110 -5.08 -14.73 -14.19
CA MET A 110 -3.72 -15.02 -14.65
C MET A 110 -3.26 -16.43 -14.21
N GLY A 111 -3.53 -16.83 -12.97
CA GLY A 111 -3.25 -18.19 -12.51
C GLY A 111 -4.06 -19.25 -13.25
N ALA A 112 -5.32 -18.96 -13.60
CA ALA A 112 -6.14 -19.84 -14.43
C ALA A 112 -5.56 -19.99 -15.84
N TYR A 113 -5.10 -18.90 -16.46
CA TYR A 113 -4.44 -18.96 -17.78
C TYR A 113 -3.21 -19.88 -17.77
N PHE A 114 -2.33 -19.75 -16.78
CA PHE A 114 -1.12 -20.58 -16.68
C PHE A 114 -1.40 -22.03 -16.23
N TYR A 115 -2.60 -22.33 -15.70
CA TYR A 115 -3.01 -23.68 -15.33
C TYR A 115 -3.57 -24.49 -16.52
N LEU A 116 -4.19 -23.83 -17.50
CA LEU A 116 -4.79 -24.54 -18.64
C LEU A 116 -3.70 -25.09 -19.58
N PRO A 117 -3.77 -26.39 -19.99
CA PRO A 117 -2.82 -26.96 -20.94
C PRO A 117 -2.91 -26.27 -22.30
N SER A 118 -1.75 -25.94 -22.87
CA SER A 118 -1.58 -25.28 -24.16
C SER A 118 -2.17 -26.04 -25.36
N GLU A 119 -2.50 -27.32 -25.22
CA GLU A 119 -2.99 -28.16 -26.32
C GLU A 119 -4.47 -27.95 -26.68
N ASN A 120 -5.30 -27.34 -25.82
CA ASN A 120 -6.75 -27.32 -26.06
C ASN A 120 -7.35 -25.97 -26.48
N ASN A 121 -6.67 -24.81 -26.37
CA ASN A 121 -7.24 -23.50 -26.76
C ASN A 121 -6.23 -22.32 -26.80
N ALA A 122 -4.91 -22.57 -26.92
CA ALA A 122 -3.90 -21.54 -26.67
C ALA A 122 -3.95 -20.31 -27.60
N ASP A 123 -4.35 -20.44 -28.87
CA ASP A 123 -4.27 -19.30 -29.80
C ASP A 123 -5.33 -18.20 -29.60
N SER A 124 -6.40 -18.43 -28.83
CA SER A 124 -7.48 -17.43 -28.65
C SER A 124 -7.35 -16.56 -27.39
N PHE A 125 -6.52 -16.95 -26.42
CA PHE A 125 -6.43 -16.28 -25.12
C PHE A 125 -5.08 -15.64 -24.80
N ASP A 126 -4.15 -15.56 -25.77
CA ASP A 126 -2.81 -14.96 -25.60
C ASP A 126 -2.85 -13.52 -25.06
N TRP A 127 -3.95 -12.77 -25.24
CA TRP A 127 -4.12 -11.41 -24.72
C TRP A 127 -4.48 -11.36 -23.22
N LEU A 128 -4.94 -12.46 -22.64
CA LEU A 128 -5.49 -12.53 -21.29
C LEU A 128 -4.46 -12.23 -20.19
N PRO A 129 -3.20 -12.74 -20.24
CA PRO A 129 -2.18 -12.41 -19.26
C PRO A 129 -1.83 -10.92 -19.24
N VAL A 130 -1.72 -10.31 -20.42
CA VAL A 130 -1.40 -8.89 -20.55
C VAL A 130 -2.57 -8.03 -20.06
N ALA A 131 -3.81 -8.37 -20.41
CA ALA A 131 -4.97 -7.66 -19.88
C ALA A 131 -5.08 -7.78 -18.35
N SER A 132 -4.89 -9.00 -17.82
CA SER A 132 -4.91 -9.25 -16.37
C SER A 132 -3.81 -8.47 -15.65
N LEU A 133 -2.61 -8.40 -16.23
CA LEU A 133 -1.50 -7.60 -15.73
C LEU A 133 -1.85 -6.10 -15.69
N MET A 134 -2.41 -5.57 -16.77
CA MET A 134 -2.79 -4.15 -16.84
C MET A 134 -3.87 -3.81 -15.81
N VAL A 135 -4.89 -4.67 -15.65
CA VAL A 135 -5.93 -4.50 -14.62
C VAL A 135 -5.33 -4.60 -13.23
N PHE A 136 -4.41 -5.54 -12.98
CA PHE A 136 -3.71 -5.66 -11.70
C PHE A 136 -2.94 -4.37 -11.35
N ILE A 137 -2.13 -3.87 -12.30
CA ILE A 137 -1.33 -2.65 -12.11
C ILE A 137 -2.23 -1.44 -11.88
N PHE A 138 -3.31 -1.31 -12.67
CA PHE A 138 -4.27 -0.23 -12.50
C PHE A 138 -4.98 -0.29 -11.15
N ALA A 139 -5.47 -1.47 -10.75
CA ALA A 139 -6.12 -1.69 -9.47
C ALA A 139 -5.18 -1.38 -8.29
N PHE A 140 -3.93 -1.87 -8.34
CA PHE A 140 -2.92 -1.59 -7.33
C PHE A 140 -2.67 -0.08 -7.18
N ASN A 141 -2.41 0.62 -8.28
CA ASN A 141 -2.11 2.06 -8.24
C ASN A 141 -3.32 2.92 -7.87
N THR A 142 -4.53 2.43 -8.09
CA THR A 142 -5.77 3.13 -7.74
C THR A 142 -6.03 3.19 -6.23
N GLY A 143 -5.47 2.27 -5.45
CA GLY A 143 -5.74 2.24 -4.01
C GLY A 143 -4.69 1.56 -3.17
N PHE A 144 -4.49 0.26 -3.37
CA PHE A 144 -3.63 -0.56 -2.50
C PHE A 144 -2.16 -0.11 -2.47
N GLY A 145 -1.70 0.51 -3.55
CA GLY A 145 -0.41 1.19 -3.66
C GLY A 145 -0.31 2.41 -2.74
N PRO A 146 -1.03 3.51 -3.03
CA PRO A 146 -0.86 4.79 -2.32
C PRO A 146 -1.54 4.87 -0.95
N ILE A 147 -2.68 4.21 -0.74
CA ILE A 147 -3.51 4.45 0.45
C ILE A 147 -2.85 4.03 1.76
N PRO A 148 -2.17 2.86 1.88
CA PRO A 148 -1.48 2.51 3.12
C PRO A 148 -0.45 3.56 3.56
N TRP A 149 0.27 4.17 2.60
CA TRP A 149 1.23 5.24 2.87
C TRP A 149 0.57 6.56 3.28
N ILE A 150 -0.58 6.87 2.69
CA ILE A 150 -1.37 8.05 3.05
C ILE A 150 -1.95 7.88 4.46
N LEU A 151 -2.55 6.73 4.77
CA LEU A 151 -3.03 6.43 6.11
C LEU A 151 -1.88 6.44 7.13
N LEU A 152 -0.69 5.96 6.78
CA LEU A 152 0.48 6.06 7.65
C LEU A 152 0.83 7.53 7.98
N GLY A 153 0.72 8.44 7.00
CA GLY A 153 0.94 9.87 7.19
C GLY A 153 -0.21 10.61 7.90
N GLU A 154 -1.45 10.16 7.74
CA GLU A 154 -2.63 10.70 8.43
C GLU A 154 -2.70 10.26 9.90
N LEU A 155 -2.25 9.04 10.21
CA LEU A 155 -2.41 8.41 11.52
C LEU A 155 -1.24 8.62 12.48
N PHE A 156 -0.05 8.95 11.99
CA PHE A 156 1.15 8.92 12.82
C PHE A 156 2.13 10.10 12.59
N SER A 157 2.83 10.46 13.66
CA SER A 157 3.95 11.39 13.64
C SER A 157 5.16 10.80 12.89
N PRO A 158 6.10 11.65 12.39
CA PRO A 158 7.24 11.22 11.58
C PRO A 158 8.09 10.08 12.17
N ASP A 159 8.27 10.04 13.50
CA ASP A 159 9.08 9.01 14.17
C ASP A 159 8.51 7.59 14.02
N VAL A 160 7.17 7.46 14.11
CA VAL A 160 6.49 6.16 13.97
C VAL A 160 6.48 5.73 12.51
N LYS A 161 6.49 6.68 11.56
CA LYS A 161 6.58 6.41 10.13
C LYS A 161 7.91 5.76 9.76
N GLU A 162 9.03 6.22 10.33
CA GLU A 162 10.35 5.62 10.09
C GLU A 162 10.42 4.17 10.63
N LEU A 163 9.81 3.94 11.80
CA LEU A 163 9.77 2.62 12.41
C LEU A 163 8.84 1.65 11.65
N ALA A 164 7.65 2.11 11.28
CA ALA A 164 6.72 1.32 10.46
C ALA A 164 7.30 1.02 9.08
N GLY A 165 7.98 2.00 8.47
CA GLY A 165 8.68 1.85 7.19
C GLY A 165 9.81 0.81 7.27
N SER A 166 10.62 0.84 8.33
CA SER A 166 11.70 -0.14 8.52
C SER A 166 11.16 -1.55 8.82
N MET A 167 10.10 -1.69 9.62
CA MET A 167 9.43 -2.98 9.83
C MET A 167 8.82 -3.54 8.54
N ALA A 168 8.14 -2.69 7.75
CA ALA A 168 7.58 -3.08 6.46
C ALA A 168 8.69 -3.47 5.45
N ALA A 169 9.85 -2.83 5.52
CA ALA A 169 11.02 -3.17 4.69
C ALA A 169 11.64 -4.52 5.07
N LEU A 170 11.68 -4.87 6.35
CA LEU A 170 12.15 -6.20 6.78
C LEU A 170 11.24 -7.31 6.25
N VAL A 171 9.92 -7.11 6.35
CA VAL A 171 8.93 -8.07 5.82
C VAL A 171 9.01 -8.16 4.30
N SER A 172 9.26 -7.05 3.59
CA SER A 172 9.37 -7.07 2.13
C SER A 172 10.59 -7.83 1.63
N TRP A 173 11.73 -7.73 2.32
CA TRP A 173 12.96 -8.40 1.92
C TRP A 173 12.90 -9.92 2.10
N GLU A 174 12.18 -10.42 3.11
CA GLU A 174 11.97 -11.87 3.29
C GLU A 174 11.09 -12.49 2.19
N VAL A 175 10.06 -11.77 1.73
CA VAL A 175 9.14 -12.24 0.69
C VAL A 175 9.79 -12.26 -0.70
N VAL A 176 10.63 -11.27 -1.00
CA VAL A 176 11.36 -11.19 -2.28
C VAL A 176 12.39 -12.32 -2.41
N GLN A 177 13.04 -12.71 -1.30
CA GLN A 177 14.04 -13.79 -1.27
C GLN A 177 13.44 -15.20 -1.28
N SER A 178 12.23 -15.40 -0.73
CA SER A 178 11.65 -16.74 -0.52
C SER A 178 10.86 -17.26 -1.73
N GLU A 179 10.11 -16.42 -2.45
CA GLU A 179 9.18 -16.93 -3.49
C GLU A 179 9.26 -16.19 -4.85
N GLY A 180 9.75 -14.95 -4.91
CA GLY A 180 9.70 -14.11 -6.11
C GLY A 180 10.59 -14.56 -7.29
N VAL A 181 11.62 -15.37 -7.03
CA VAL A 181 12.65 -15.71 -8.03
C VAL A 181 12.45 -17.07 -8.70
N GLN A 182 11.69 -17.99 -8.09
CA GLN A 182 11.49 -19.36 -8.63
C GLN A 182 10.05 -19.64 -9.12
N ALA A 183 9.10 -18.73 -8.92
CA ALA A 183 7.67 -18.95 -9.16
C ALA A 183 7.17 -18.73 -10.60
N ILE A 184 8.06 -18.42 -11.56
CA ILE A 184 7.69 -18.00 -12.93
C ILE A 184 6.85 -19.05 -13.69
N HIS A 185 7.00 -20.33 -13.36
CA HIS A 185 6.24 -21.44 -13.97
C HIS A 185 5.21 -22.07 -13.04
N ASN A 186 5.07 -21.58 -11.80
CA ASN A 186 4.21 -22.20 -10.81
C ASN A 186 2.90 -21.40 -10.76
N TYR A 187 1.90 -21.83 -11.54
CA TYR A 187 0.52 -21.32 -11.52
C TYR A 187 -0.03 -21.19 -10.08
N GLY A 188 0.45 -22.04 -9.16
CA GLY A 188 0.16 -21.98 -7.74
C GLY A 188 0.51 -20.63 -7.08
N ALA A 189 1.59 -19.96 -7.50
CA ALA A 189 2.01 -18.69 -6.90
C ALA A 189 1.02 -17.55 -7.20
N TYR A 190 0.49 -17.48 -8.43
CA TYR A 190 -0.53 -16.50 -8.79
C TYR A 190 -1.83 -16.70 -7.99
N TRP A 191 -2.21 -17.95 -7.74
CA TRP A 191 -3.35 -18.27 -6.87
C TRP A 191 -3.09 -17.99 -5.40
N LEU A 192 -1.87 -18.21 -4.91
CA LEU A 192 -1.46 -17.81 -3.56
C LEU A 192 -1.54 -16.29 -3.40
N PHE A 193 -1.01 -15.51 -4.34
CA PHE A 193 -1.10 -14.04 -4.33
C PHE A 193 -2.55 -13.55 -4.44
N SER A 194 -3.37 -14.21 -5.29
CA SER A 194 -4.81 -13.94 -5.35
C SER A 194 -5.50 -14.19 -4.00
N GLY A 195 -5.22 -15.33 -3.37
CA GLY A 195 -5.72 -15.67 -2.03
C GLY A 195 -5.31 -14.65 -0.97
N MET A 196 -4.05 -14.21 -0.99
CA MET A 196 -3.57 -13.15 -0.09
C MET A 196 -4.27 -11.81 -0.34
N CYS A 197 -4.58 -11.48 -1.60
CA CYS A 197 -5.37 -10.29 -1.94
C CYS A 197 -6.81 -10.40 -1.43
N VAL A 198 -7.43 -11.59 -1.49
CA VAL A 198 -8.77 -11.84 -0.91
C VAL A 198 -8.74 -11.67 0.61
N ILE A 199 -7.74 -12.25 1.29
CA ILE A 199 -7.58 -12.11 2.75
C ILE A 199 -7.38 -10.63 3.10
N SER A 200 -6.56 -9.90 2.34
CA SER A 200 -6.35 -8.46 2.51
C SER A 200 -7.65 -7.66 2.31
N CYS A 201 -8.47 -8.04 1.33
CA CYS A 201 -9.78 -7.43 1.08
C CYS A 201 -10.72 -7.63 2.28
N ILE A 202 -10.84 -8.87 2.78
CA ILE A 202 -11.65 -9.19 3.97
C ILE A 202 -11.14 -8.44 5.20
N PHE A 203 -9.82 -8.44 5.41
CA PHE A 203 -9.18 -7.69 6.49
C PHE A 203 -9.50 -6.19 6.42
N THR A 204 -9.44 -5.61 5.22
CA THR A 204 -9.78 -4.21 4.98
C THR A 204 -11.25 -3.93 5.31
N ILE A 205 -12.17 -4.81 4.92
CA ILE A 205 -13.60 -4.65 5.23
C ILE A 205 -13.84 -4.66 6.75
N ILE A 206 -13.18 -5.55 7.49
CA ILE A 206 -13.42 -5.77 8.92
C ILE A 206 -12.69 -4.73 9.80
N PHE A 207 -11.39 -4.51 9.57
CA PHE A 207 -10.53 -3.79 10.50
C PHE A 207 -10.25 -2.33 10.09
N VAL A 208 -10.29 -2.00 8.81
CA VAL A 208 -10.00 -0.64 8.34
C VAL A 208 -11.24 0.24 8.53
N LYS A 209 -11.04 1.38 9.19
CA LYS A 209 -12.05 2.43 9.37
C LYS A 209 -11.84 3.52 8.32
N GLU A 210 -12.93 4.13 7.87
CA GLU A 210 -12.85 5.25 6.93
C GLU A 210 -12.30 6.50 7.65
N THR A 211 -11.25 7.09 7.06
CA THR A 211 -10.58 8.32 7.54
C THR A 211 -11.02 9.55 6.76
N LYS A 212 -11.74 9.40 5.65
CA LYS A 212 -12.18 10.53 4.82
C LYS A 212 -12.97 11.56 5.62
N GLY A 213 -12.52 12.82 5.54
CA GLY A 213 -13.21 13.98 6.09
C GLY A 213 -13.18 14.08 7.61
N LYS A 214 -12.36 13.26 8.27
CA LYS A 214 -12.21 13.25 9.72
C LYS A 214 -10.96 13.99 10.14
N THR A 215 -11.06 14.72 11.24
CA THR A 215 -9.90 15.43 11.78
C THR A 215 -8.95 14.44 12.47
N PRO A 216 -7.64 14.77 12.61
CA PRO A 216 -6.70 13.93 13.38
C PRO A 216 -7.21 13.64 14.80
N GLU A 217 -7.97 14.56 15.38
CA GLU A 217 -8.63 14.43 16.68
C GLU A 217 -9.67 13.31 16.68
N GLU A 218 -10.59 13.33 15.72
CA GLU A 218 -11.65 12.33 15.58
C GLU A 218 -11.10 10.94 15.27
N ILE A 219 -10.01 10.88 14.49
CA ILE A 219 -9.28 9.65 14.21
C ILE A 219 -8.69 9.06 15.49
N THR A 220 -8.04 9.89 16.31
CA THR A 220 -7.47 9.46 17.60
C THR A 220 -8.56 8.94 18.54
N MET A 221 -9.72 9.62 18.58
CA MET A 221 -10.89 9.17 19.35
C MET A 221 -11.48 7.85 18.80
N MET A 222 -11.50 7.63 17.49
CA MET A 222 -11.96 6.38 16.86
C MET A 222 -11.13 5.15 17.27
N PHE A 223 -9.87 5.35 17.66
CA PHE A 223 -8.99 4.29 18.16
C PHE A 223 -8.90 4.26 19.70
N GLY A 224 -9.70 5.08 20.40
CA GLY A 224 -9.82 5.07 21.86
C GLY A 224 -8.80 5.96 22.58
N GLY A 225 -8.25 6.98 21.92
CA GLY A 225 -7.41 7.98 22.57
C GLY A 225 -8.26 9.05 23.25
N ASN A 226 -7.90 9.41 24.49
CA ASN A 226 -8.42 10.62 25.13
C ASN A 226 -7.71 11.84 24.55
N PHE A 227 -8.48 12.76 23.99
CA PHE A 227 -7.95 14.06 23.58
C PHE A 227 -7.89 14.98 24.80
N ASP A 228 -6.68 15.35 25.23
CA ASP A 228 -6.52 16.46 26.14
C ASP A 228 -6.94 17.74 25.39
N LYS A 229 -8.04 18.37 25.82
CA LYS A 229 -8.62 19.59 25.22
C LYS A 229 -7.71 20.82 25.28
N ASN A 230 -6.44 20.67 25.68
CA ASN A 230 -5.52 21.78 25.82
C ASN A 230 -4.09 21.39 25.42
N PRO A 231 -3.74 21.41 24.12
CA PRO A 231 -2.35 21.41 23.67
C PRO A 231 -1.74 22.82 23.75
N GLY A 232 -2.37 23.75 24.49
CA GLY A 232 -1.80 25.07 24.73
C GLY A 232 -0.40 24.91 25.34
N PRO A 233 0.61 25.62 24.82
CA PRO A 233 1.97 25.48 25.31
C PRO A 233 2.00 25.90 26.77
N LYS A 234 2.09 24.93 27.68
CA LYS A 234 2.17 25.22 29.12
C LYS A 234 3.38 26.04 29.51
N ASN A 235 4.33 26.31 28.59
CA ASN A 235 5.49 27.17 28.80
C ASN A 235 5.98 27.76 27.46
N LEU A 236 5.18 28.55 26.76
CA LEU A 236 5.81 29.58 25.91
C LEU A 236 6.46 30.57 26.90
N PRO A 237 7.80 30.77 26.89
CA PRO A 237 8.36 31.93 27.56
C PRO A 237 7.66 33.14 26.92
N ILE A 238 6.83 33.81 27.70
CA ILE A 238 6.21 35.07 27.31
C ILE A 238 7.39 35.97 26.98
N ASP A 239 7.47 36.39 25.72
CA ASP A 239 8.50 37.32 25.29
C ASP A 239 8.26 38.63 26.06
N SER A 240 9.04 38.84 27.11
CA SER A 240 8.99 40.05 27.93
C SER A 240 9.50 41.29 27.19
N SER A 241 9.75 41.21 25.88
CA SER A 241 10.02 42.35 25.00
C SER A 241 8.77 42.93 24.31
N GLN A 242 7.57 42.43 24.63
CA GLN A 242 6.27 42.98 24.19
C GLN A 242 5.47 43.65 25.32
N LEU A 243 6.13 43.99 26.44
CA LEU A 243 5.62 44.89 27.49
C LEU A 243 6.55 46.10 27.64
#